data_AF-A0A1W1BRT9-F1
#
_entry.id   AF-A0A1W1BRT9-F1
#
_cell.length_a   1.000
_cell.length_b   1.000
_cell.length_c   1.000
_cell.angle_alpha   90.00
_cell.angle_beta   90.00
_cell.angle_gamma   90.00
#
_symmetry.space_group_name_H-M   'P 1'
#
loop_
_entity.id
_entity.type
_entity.pdbx_description
1 polymer ?
#
loop_
_entity_poly.entity_id
_entity_poly.type
_entity_poly.pdbx_seq_one_letter_code
_entity_poly.pdbx_strand_id
1 'polypeptide(L)'
;MIPGFSKDSPLVCEGIIGDGCGGGRFFAVENETLFAYDPLTQERIILLREVKDAQKVSKCGCIITIVCKNTTLNFDLSALH
;
A
#
# COMPACT_ATOMS: atom_id res chain seq x y z
N MET A 1 -13.20 11.12 0.30
CA MET A 1 -13.31 9.73 0.82
C MET A 1 -12.97 8.79 -0.30
N ILE A 2 -12.01 7.91 -0.11
CA ILE A 2 -11.86 6.72 -0.95
C ILE A 2 -12.86 5.72 -0.36
N PRO A 3 -13.76 5.11 -1.14
CA PRO A 3 -14.72 4.15 -0.58
C PRO A 3 -13.96 3.04 0.17
N GLY A 4 -14.18 2.95 1.49
CA GLY A 4 -13.56 1.96 2.36
C GLY A 4 -12.23 2.36 3.02
N PHE A 5 -11.59 3.49 2.66
CA PHE A 5 -10.30 3.87 3.24
C PHE A 5 -10.32 5.29 3.82
N SER A 6 -9.97 5.39 5.11
CA SER A 6 -9.64 6.68 5.73
C SER A 6 -8.22 7.07 5.31
N LYS A 7 -8.08 8.19 4.60
CA LYS A 7 -6.76 8.74 4.20
C LYS A 7 -5.90 9.08 5.43
N ASP A 8 -6.52 9.28 6.58
CA ASP A 8 -5.84 9.57 7.85
C ASP A 8 -5.40 8.30 8.59
N SER A 9 -5.75 7.12 8.07
CA SER A 9 -5.30 5.85 8.66
C SER A 9 -3.80 5.66 8.39
N PRO A 10 -2.99 5.31 9.40
CA PRO A 10 -1.58 4.98 9.18
C PRO A 10 -1.40 3.74 8.31
N LEU A 11 -2.46 2.94 8.11
CA LEU A 11 -2.50 1.77 7.24
C LEU A 11 -2.87 2.11 5.80
N VAL A 12 -2.94 3.38 5.43
CA VAL A 12 -3.19 3.84 4.06
C VAL A 12 -2.12 4.86 3.68
N CYS A 13 -1.58 4.75 2.46
CA CYS A 13 -0.73 5.78 1.88
C CYS A 13 -1.05 5.98 0.39
N GLU A 14 -0.77 7.18 -0.12
CA GLU A 14 -0.96 7.53 -1.52
C GLU A 14 0.38 7.46 -2.25
N GLY A 15 0.41 6.78 -3.40
CA GLY A 15 1.54 6.81 -4.31
C GLY A 15 1.61 8.16 -5.01
N ILE A 16 2.71 8.88 -4.82
CA ILE A 16 2.93 10.17 -5.46
C ILE A 16 3.26 9.95 -6.95
N ILE A 17 2.58 10.68 -7.84
CA ILE A 17 2.88 10.66 -9.28
C ILE A 17 4.29 11.23 -9.49
N GLY A 18 5.13 10.48 -10.22
CA GLY A 18 6.53 10.84 -10.45
C GLY A 18 7.51 10.31 -9.39
N ASP A 19 7.03 9.73 -8.28
CA ASP A 19 7.83 9.05 -7.25
C ASP A 19 8.04 7.56 -7.59
N GLY A 20 8.27 7.23 -8.87
CA GLY A 20 8.44 5.85 -9.34
C GLY A 20 7.13 5.08 -9.57
N CYS A 21 7.06 3.84 -9.10
CA CYS A 21 6.01 2.88 -9.44
C CYS A 21 4.69 3.18 -8.72
N GLY A 22 3.55 2.97 -9.38
CA GLY A 22 2.24 3.03 -8.71
C GLY A 22 1.79 4.42 -8.24
N GLY A 23 2.29 5.48 -8.88
CA GLY A 23 1.80 6.84 -8.68
C GLY A 23 0.31 6.96 -8.99
N GLY A 24 -0.42 7.76 -8.20
CA GLY A 24 -1.87 7.95 -8.31
C GLY A 24 -2.70 6.82 -7.71
N ARG A 25 -2.08 5.76 -7.20
CA ARG A 25 -2.76 4.64 -6.52
C ARG A 25 -2.67 4.77 -5.01
N PHE A 26 -3.63 4.17 -4.31
CA PHE A 26 -3.60 4.05 -2.87
C PHE A 26 -3.09 2.67 -2.48
N PHE A 27 -2.24 2.62 -1.46
CA PHE A 27 -1.79 1.37 -0.87
C PHE A 27 -2.36 1.27 0.53
N ALA A 28 -3.00 0.14 0.81
CA ALA A 28 -3.67 -0.04 2.08
C ALA A 28 -3.48 -1.45 2.62
N VAL A 29 -3.31 -1.56 3.93
CA VAL A 29 -3.32 -2.85 4.63
C VAL A 29 -4.69 -3.05 5.29
N GLU A 30 -5.39 -4.11 4.88
CA GLU A 30 -6.68 -4.52 5.44
C GLU A 30 -6.71 -6.04 5.57
N ASN A 31 -7.26 -6.58 6.66
CA ASN A 31 -7.36 -8.04 6.87
C ASN A 31 -6.03 -8.77 6.59
N GLU A 32 -4.93 -8.26 7.17
CA GLU A 32 -3.57 -8.79 7.01
C GLU A 32 -3.10 -8.88 5.54
N THR A 33 -3.64 -8.05 4.66
CA THR A 33 -3.32 -8.07 3.22
C THR A 33 -3.02 -6.65 2.75
N LEU A 34 -1.90 -6.48 2.02
CA LEU A 34 -1.56 -5.25 1.32
C LEU A 34 -2.27 -5.24 -0.04
N PHE A 35 -2.98 -4.15 -0.31
CA PHE A 35 -3.66 -3.91 -1.56
C PHE A 35 -3.16 -2.63 -2.22
N ALA A 36 -3.16 -2.63 -3.55
CA ALA A 36 -3.18 -1.42 -4.35
C ALA A 36 -4.61 -1.15 -4.81
N TYR A 37 -5.07 0.08 -4.65
CA TYR A 37 -6.36 0.57 -5.11
C TYR A 37 -6.14 1.66 -6.15
N ASP A 38 -6.73 1.48 -7.33
CA ASP A 38 -6.71 2.47 -8.39
C ASP A 38 -8.01 3.31 -8.32
N PRO A 39 -7.94 4.61 -7.98
CA PRO A 39 -9.13 5.44 -7.84
C PRO A 39 -9.85 5.72 -9.17
N LEU A 40 -9.18 5.55 -10.32
CA LEU A 40 -9.78 5.82 -11.62
C LEU A 40 -10.62 4.64 -12.09
N THR A 41 -10.09 3.42 -11.97
CA THR A 41 -10.79 2.19 -12.40
C THR A 41 -11.62 1.55 -11.29
N GLN A 42 -11.42 1.98 -10.03
CA GLN A 42 -11.95 1.35 -8.83
C GLN A 42 -11.48 -0.09 -8.62
N GLU A 43 -10.40 -0.49 -9.31
CA GLU A 43 -9.83 -1.81 -9.18
C GLU A 43 -8.99 -1.93 -7.91
N ARG A 44 -9.02 -3.13 -7.34
CA ARG A 44 -8.27 -3.49 -6.15
C ARG A 44 -7.41 -4.72 -6.45
N ILE A 45 -6.10 -4.57 -6.31
CA ILE A 45 -5.10 -5.60 -6.59
C ILE A 45 -4.47 -6.03 -5.27
N ILE A 46 -4.39 -7.35 -5.05
CA ILE A 46 -3.67 -7.92 -3.91
C ILE A 46 -2.18 -7.91 -4.25
N LEU A 47 -1.36 -7.26 -3.41
CA LEU A 47 0.09 -7.21 -3.58
C LEU A 47 0.82 -8.20 -2.67
N LEU A 48 0.43 -8.27 -1.40
CA LEU A 48 1.07 -9.12 -0.40
C LEU A 48 0.03 -9.62 0.61
N ARG A 49 0.09 -10.89 0.98
CA ARG A 49 -0.73 -11.48 2.04
C ARG A 49 0.10 -11.69 3.30
N GLU A 50 -0.57 -12.02 4.40
CA GLU A 50 0.06 -12.35 5.69
C GLU A 50 0.83 -11.19 6.34
N VAL A 51 0.35 -9.96 6.12
CA VAL A 51 0.84 -8.72 6.72
C VAL A 51 0.27 -8.59 8.14
N LYS A 52 0.78 -9.41 9.06
CA LYS A 52 0.31 -9.45 10.47
C LYS A 52 0.78 -8.24 11.26
N ASP A 53 -0.07 -7.79 12.18
CA ASP A 53 0.22 -6.70 13.13
C ASP A 53 0.78 -5.42 12.49
N ALA A 54 0.28 -5.07 11.30
CA ALA A 54 0.67 -3.84 10.62
C ALA A 54 0.26 -2.61 11.44
N GLN A 55 1.18 -1.67 11.57
CA GLN A 55 0.98 -0.40 12.27
C GLN A 55 1.01 0.78 11.31
N LYS A 56 1.84 0.71 10.26
CA LYS A 56 2.00 1.78 9.29
C LYS A 56 2.36 1.24 7.92
N VAL A 57 1.85 1.88 6.87
CA VAL A 57 2.31 1.70 5.50
C VAL A 57 2.83 3.02 4.94
N SER A 58 3.91 2.96 4.18
CA SER A 58 4.47 4.10 3.47
C SER A 58 5.10 3.64 2.17
N LYS A 59 5.25 4.55 1.21
CA LYS A 59 5.90 4.27 -0.06
C LYS A 59 7.00 5.30 -0.32
N CYS A 60 8.11 4.84 -0.89
CA CYS A 60 9.17 5.68 -1.41
C CYS A 60 9.72 5.04 -2.69
N GLY A 61 9.66 5.75 -3.83
CA GLY A 61 10.06 5.15 -5.11
C GLY A 61 9.18 3.95 -5.45
N CYS A 62 9.77 2.83 -5.87
CA CYS A 62 9.03 1.59 -6.11
C CYS A 62 8.84 0.72 -4.86
N ILE A 63 9.33 1.13 -3.68
CA ILE A 63 9.29 0.32 -2.47
C ILE A 63 8.12 0.73 -1.57
N ILE A 64 7.31 -0.26 -1.19
CA ILE A 64 6.32 -0.15 -0.11
C ILE A 64 6.93 -0.71 1.15
N THR A 65 6.94 0.08 2.20
CA THR A 65 7.38 -0.31 3.52
C THR A 65 6.18 -0.42 4.44
N ILE A 66 6.02 -1.59 5.06
CA ILE A 66 5.01 -1.86 6.07
C ILE A 66 5.72 -2.09 7.38
N VAL A 67 5.45 -1.23 8.35
CA VAL A 67 5.95 -1.38 9.72
C VAL A 67 4.94 -2.22 10.48
N CYS A 68 5.36 -3.40 10.94
CA CYS A 68 4.60 -4.26 11.83
C CYS A 68 5.15 -4.17 13.26
N LYS A 69 4.42 -4.71 14.23
CA LYS A 69 4.80 -4.66 15.65
C LYS A 69 6.21 -5.19 15.95
N ASN A 70 6.61 -6.29 15.29
CA ASN A 70 7.87 -6.99 15.56
C ASN A 70 8.83 -6.99 14.37
N THR A 71 8.40 -6.51 13.20
CA THR A 71 9.18 -6.60 11.96
C THR A 71 8.80 -5.48 10.99
N THR A 72 9.62 -5.27 9.97
CA THR A 72 9.31 -4.36 8.86
C THR A 72 9.37 -5.16 7.56
N LEU A 73 8.30 -5.09 6.78
CA LEU A 73 8.21 -5.71 5.47
C LEU A 73 8.49 -4.67 4.40
N ASN A 74 9.32 -5.01 3.43
CA ASN A 74 9.56 -4.19 2.23
C ASN A 74 9.08 -4.98 1.01
N PHE A 75 8.25 -4.33 0.21
CA PHE A 75 7.69 -4.89 -1.01
C PHE A 75 8.09 -4.02 -2.20
N ASP A 76 8.73 -4.62 -3.20
CA ASP A 76 9.16 -3.90 -4.40
C ASP A 76 8.11 -4.02 -5.51
N LEU A 77 7.48 -2.89 -5.87
CA LEU A 77 6.51 -2.80 -6.94
C LEU A 77 7.10 -3.04 -8.32
N SER A 78 8.41 -2.81 -8.51
CA SER A 78 9.06 -3.01 -9.81
C SER A 78 9.18 -4.50 -10.19
N ALA A 79 9.14 -5.38 -9.18
CA ALA A 79 9.21 -6.83 -9.33
C ALA A 79 7.89 -7.47 -9.80
N LEU A 80 6.81 -6.68 -9.98
CA LEU A 80 5.52 -7.15 -10.51
C LEU A 80 5.51 -7.32 -12.05
N HIS A 81 6.68 -7.51 -12.66
CA HIS A 81 6.84 -7.70 -14.11
C HIS A 81 6.72 -9.17 -14.53
#